data_AF-A0AAV3NK82-F1
#
_entry.id   AF-A0AAV3NK82-F1
#
_cell.length_a   1.000
_cell.length_b   1.000
_cell.length_c   1.000
_cell.angle_alpha   90.00
_cell.angle_beta   90.00
_cell.angle_gamma   90.00
#
_symmetry.space_group_name_H-M   'P 1'
#
loop_
_entity.id
_entity.type
_entity.pdbx_description
1 polymer ?
#
loop_
_entity_poly.entity_id
_entity_poly.type
_entity_poly.pdbx_seq_one_letter_code
_entity_poly.pdbx_strand_id
1 'polypeptide(L)'
;MYNDELYKKSWDGPLLRCVSQEDILKILFEVDQGWCGSHISGWSLVVKITCVGYFWPTLVQDSMNFVKKCDVHYSRKYYLPR
;
A
#
# COMPACT_ATOMS: atom_id res chain seq x y z
N MET A 1 -0.55 17.49 -12.20
CA MET A 1 -1.54 16.48 -12.64
C MET A 1 -1.10 16.02 -14.02
N TYR A 2 -0.99 14.73 -14.24
CA TYR A 2 -0.64 14.13 -15.53
C TYR A 2 -1.63 13.00 -15.76
N ASN A 3 -2.31 12.98 -16.91
CA ASN A 3 -3.41 12.04 -17.20
C ASN A 3 -4.46 11.96 -16.08
N ASP A 4 -4.94 13.10 -15.57
CA ASP A 4 -5.91 13.19 -14.46
C ASP A 4 -5.47 12.58 -13.12
N GLU A 5 -4.20 12.20 -13.01
CA GLU A 5 -3.63 11.68 -11.77
C GLU A 5 -2.78 12.73 -11.05
N LEU A 6 -2.89 12.74 -9.72
CA LEU A 6 -2.08 13.59 -8.85
C LEU A 6 -0.77 12.89 -8.53
N TYR A 7 0.32 13.66 -8.48
CA TYR A 7 1.65 13.15 -8.15
C TYR A 7 2.29 14.04 -7.09
N LYS A 8 2.99 13.42 -6.14
CA LYS A 8 3.85 14.07 -5.17
C LYS A 8 5.30 14.01 -5.63
N LYS A 9 5.94 15.17 -5.73
CA LYS A 9 7.39 15.26 -5.95
C LYS A 9 8.11 14.88 -4.66
N SER A 10 8.95 13.86 -4.73
CA SER A 10 9.92 13.58 -3.66
C SER A 10 11.16 14.46 -3.86
N TRP A 11 11.91 14.70 -2.78
CA TRP A 11 13.01 15.68 -2.78
C TRP A 11 14.12 15.33 -3.78
N ASP A 12 14.58 14.07 -3.77
CA ASP A 12 15.59 13.52 -4.70
C ASP A 12 15.17 12.17 -5.31
N GLY A 13 13.87 11.84 -5.31
CA GLY A 13 13.37 10.52 -5.70
C GLY A 13 12.38 10.54 -6.88
N PRO A 14 11.75 9.40 -7.19
CA PRO A 14 10.73 9.32 -8.23
C PRO A 14 9.48 10.13 -7.85
N LEU A 15 8.71 10.50 -8.87
CA LEU A 15 7.36 11.02 -8.69
C LEU A 15 6.48 9.92 -8.10
N LEU A 16 5.84 10.22 -6.97
CA LEU A 16 4.94 9.27 -6.32
C LEU A 16 3.51 9.60 -6.74
N ARG A 17 2.80 8.65 -7.34
CA ARG A 17 1.40 8.79 -7.69
C ARG A 17 0.54 8.81 -6.43
N CYS A 18 -0.30 9.82 -6.31
CA CYS A 18 -1.30 9.92 -5.27
C CYS A 18 -2.41 8.91 -5.54
N VAL A 19 -2.76 8.15 -4.52
CA VAL A 19 -3.79 7.10 -4.58
C VAL A 19 -5.10 7.63 -3.99
N SER A 20 -6.23 7.33 -4.64
CA SER A 20 -7.57 7.61 -4.13
C SER A 20 -7.94 6.65 -3.00
N GLN A 21 -8.87 7.05 -2.13
CA GLN A 21 -9.21 6.25 -0.94
C GLN A 21 -9.77 4.86 -1.27
N GLU A 22 -10.45 4.75 -2.40
CA GLU A 22 -11.01 3.51 -2.95
C GLU A 22 -9.92 2.49 -3.37
N ASP A 23 -8.76 2.97 -3.85
CA ASP A 23 -7.67 2.11 -4.33
C ASP A 23 -6.66 1.74 -3.23
N ILE A 24 -6.63 2.46 -2.10
CA ILE A 24 -5.68 2.24 -1.00
C ILE A 24 -5.66 0.77 -0.55
N LEU A 25 -6.83 0.19 -0.28
CA LEU A 25 -6.93 -1.19 0.20
C LEU A 25 -6.47 -2.22 -0.83
N LYS A 26 -6.76 -1.96 -2.11
CA LYS A 26 -6.35 -2.81 -3.22
C LYS A 26 -4.82 -2.79 -3.36
N ILE A 27 -4.21 -1.61 -3.32
CA ILE A 27 -2.74 -1.46 -3.40
C ILE A 27 -2.06 -2.09 -2.19
N LEU A 28 -2.57 -1.86 -0.97
CA LEU A 28 -2.04 -2.49 0.24
C LEU A 28 -2.04 -4.02 0.12
N PHE A 29 -3.12 -4.58 -0.43
CA PHE A 29 -3.23 -6.02 -0.65
C PHE A 29 -2.31 -6.53 -1.75
N GLU A 30 -2.30 -5.91 -2.93
CA GLU A 30 -1.44 -6.31 -4.06
C GLU A 30 0.06 -6.24 -3.71
N VAL A 31 0.48 -5.21 -2.96
CA VAL A 31 1.88 -5.05 -2.53
C VAL A 31 2.25 -6.03 -1.41
N ASP A 32 1.28 -6.47 -0.60
CA ASP A 32 1.45 -7.47 0.47
C ASP A 32 1.35 -8.93 -0.01
N GLN A 33 0.60 -9.18 -1.09
CA GLN A 33 0.24 -10.52 -1.61
C GLN A 33 1.41 -11.46 -1.92
N GLY A 34 2.66 -11.00 -1.90
CA GLY A 34 3.85 -11.82 -2.07
C GLY A 34 4.48 -12.35 -0.78
N TRP A 35 4.04 -11.95 0.42
CA TRP A 35 4.81 -12.23 1.64
C TRP A 35 4.02 -12.28 2.95
N CYS A 36 2.70 -12.50 2.92
CA CYS A 36 1.90 -12.74 4.14
C CYS A 36 2.22 -14.12 4.80
N GLY A 37 3.48 -14.56 4.74
CA GLY A 37 4.01 -15.77 5.36
C GLY A 37 5.02 -15.52 6.47
N SER A 38 5.54 -14.30 6.67
CA SER A 38 6.44 -13.98 7.80
C SER A 38 6.58 -12.46 8.01
N HIS A 39 5.77 -11.88 8.91
CA HIS A 39 6.04 -10.62 9.63
C HIS A 39 6.63 -9.42 8.86
N ILE A 40 6.02 -9.00 7.76
CA ILE A 40 6.32 -7.66 7.22
C ILE A 40 5.77 -6.61 8.19
N SER A 41 6.64 -5.73 8.70
CA SER A 41 6.21 -4.60 9.53
C SER A 41 5.46 -3.56 8.69
N GLY A 42 4.56 -2.78 9.30
CA GLY A 42 3.87 -1.70 8.59
C GLY A 42 4.84 -0.70 7.93
N TRP A 43 6.03 -0.49 8.51
CA TRP A 43 7.10 0.30 7.90
C TRP A 43 7.65 -0.31 6.61
N SER A 44 7.83 -1.62 6.58
CA SER A 44 8.31 -2.33 5.39
C SER A 44 7.30 -2.20 4.24
N LEU A 45 6.01 -2.21 4.56
CA LEU A 45 4.93 -1.98 3.59
C LEU A 45 4.94 -0.53 3.05
N VAL A 46 5.13 0.46 3.92
CA VAL A 46 5.30 1.88 3.49
C VAL A 46 6.45 2.02 2.50
N VAL A 47 7.63 1.47 2.83
CA VAL A 47 8.81 1.55 1.97
C VAL A 47 8.51 0.91 0.62
N LYS A 48 7.94 -0.30 0.60
CA LYS A 48 7.57 -0.98 -0.66
C LYS A 48 6.61 -0.14 -1.50
N ILE A 49 5.55 0.38 -0.89
CA ILE A 49 4.54 1.21 -1.58
C ILE A 49 5.20 2.46 -2.19
N THR A 50 6.10 3.11 -1.46
CA THR A 50 6.86 4.24 -2.01
C THR A 50 7.83 3.83 -3.11
N CYS A 51 8.48 2.66 -3.03
CA CYS A 51 9.36 2.14 -4.08
C CYS A 51 8.62 1.80 -5.38
N VAL A 52 7.37 1.30 -5.29
CA VAL A 52 6.53 1.08 -6.49
C VAL A 52 5.89 2.37 -7.00
N GLY A 53 6.16 3.51 -6.36
CA GLY A 53 5.75 4.83 -6.83
C GLY A 53 4.38 5.28 -6.35
N TYR A 54 3.86 4.76 -5.24
CA TYR A 54 2.57 5.19 -4.66
C TYR A 54 2.73 6.03 -3.40
N PHE A 55 1.79 6.94 -3.19
CA PHE A 55 1.72 7.78 -2.00
C PHE A 55 0.27 8.15 -1.66
N TRP A 56 -0.02 8.33 -0.38
CA TRP A 56 -1.19 9.04 0.12
C TRP A 56 -0.91 9.59 1.54
N PRO A 57 -1.64 10.61 2.02
CA PRO A 57 -1.33 11.29 3.27
C PRO A 57 -1.30 10.37 4.51
N THR A 58 -2.14 9.33 4.54
CA THR A 58 -2.28 8.39 5.66
C THR A 58 -1.52 7.07 5.46
N LEU A 59 -0.61 6.98 4.46
CA LEU A 59 0.12 5.76 4.08
C LEU A 59 0.72 5.00 5.26
N VAL A 60 1.39 5.71 6.17
CA VAL A 60 2.01 5.09 7.35
C VAL A 60 0.95 4.48 8.27
N GLN A 61 -0.10 5.24 8.58
CA GLN A 61 -1.15 4.81 9.49
C GLN A 61 -1.94 3.63 8.90
N ASP A 62 -2.26 3.69 7.61
CA ASP A 62 -3.00 2.64 6.91
C ASP A 62 -2.17 1.36 6.80
N SER A 63 -0.88 1.46 6.48
CA SER A 63 0.03 0.30 6.43
C SER A 63 0.18 -0.37 7.79
N MET A 64 0.30 0.41 8.87
CA MET A 64 0.35 -0.11 10.24
C MET A 64 -0.96 -0.77 10.65
N ASN A 65 -2.08 -0.16 10.33
CA ASN A 65 -3.41 -0.73 10.62
C ASN A 65 -3.68 -1.98 9.79
N PHE A 66 -3.21 -2.03 8.55
CA PHE A 66 -3.32 -3.17 7.66
C PHE A 66 -2.58 -4.38 8.23
N VAL A 67 -1.29 -4.23 8.56
CA VAL A 67 -0.48 -5.31 9.17
C VAL A 67 -1.07 -5.78 10.49
N LYS A 68 -1.54 -4.87 11.35
CA LYS A 68 -2.24 -5.25 12.62
C LYS A 68 -3.52 -6.06 12.39
N LYS A 69 -4.21 -5.86 11.27
CA LYS A 69 -5.46 -6.57 10.93
C LYS A 69 -5.20 -7.86 10.13
N CYS A 70 -4.03 -8.01 9.53
CA CYS A 70 -3.62 -9.22 8.81
C CYS A 70 -3.43 -10.44 9.73
N ASP A 71 -3.17 -10.25 11.02
CA ASP A 71 -3.05 -11.35 11.99
C ASP A 71 -4.34 -12.20 12.16
N VAL A 72 -5.52 -11.71 11.72
CA VAL A 72 -6.78 -12.40 12.06
C VAL A 72 -7.84 -12.45 10.95
N HIS A 73 -7.80 -11.65 9.86
CA HIS A 73 -9.00 -11.56 8.99
C HIS A 73 -8.84 -11.28 7.49
N TYR A 74 -7.82 -10.56 7.04
CA TYR A 74 -7.80 -10.07 5.66
C TYR A 74 -7.44 -11.15 4.62
N SER A 75 -6.81 -12.25 5.04
CA SER A 75 -6.47 -13.36 4.14
C SER A 75 -7.67 -14.15 3.63
N ARG A 76 -8.88 -13.96 4.18
CA ARG A 76 -10.03 -14.79 3.79
C ARG A 76 -10.98 -14.12 2.79
N LYS A 77 -10.98 -12.78 2.71
CA LYS A 77 -11.95 -12.05 1.86
C LYS A 77 -11.47 -11.80 0.43
N TYR A 78 -10.15 -11.77 0.20
CA TYR A 78 -9.54 -11.45 -1.10
C TYR A 78 -8.69 -12.59 -1.69
N TYR A 79 -8.53 -13.71 -0.97
CA TYR A 79 -7.82 -14.92 -1.47
C TYR A 79 -8.76 -15.93 -2.16
N LEU A 80 -10.03 -15.59 -2.39
CA LEU A 80 -10.88 -16.42 -3.24
C LEU A 80 -10.45 -16.21 -4.70
N PRO A 81 -10.03 -17.28 -5.41
CA PRO A 81 -9.62 -17.17 -6.80
C PRO A 81 -10.84 -16.82 -7.66
N ARG A 82 -10.59 -16.03 -8.73
CA ARG A 82 -11.51 -15.93 -9.86
C ARG A 82 -11.67 -17.28 -10.54
#